data_AF-A0A2E9INW3-F1
#
_entry.id   AF-A0A2E9INW3-F1
#
_cell.length_a   1.000
_cell.length_b   1.000
_cell.length_c   1.000
_cell.angle_alpha   90.00
_cell.angle_beta   90.00
_cell.angle_gamma   90.00
#
_symmetry.space_group_name_H-M   'P 1'
#
loop_
_entity.id
_entity.type
_entity.pdbx_description
1 polymer ?
#
loop_
_entity_poly.entity_id
_entity_poly.type
_entity_poly.pdbx_seq_one_letter_code
_entity_poly.pdbx_strand_id
1 'polypeptide(L)'
;MFDEGAPAPTTEEITAQELSQFLRKKSARRQLSEDATAKVAPRIYWHFGSETSFFERVPHRLSVSPTLSARTSVFDYERPQHAGQALVEWTFVGDAMPSIGARFRVFDLKAAKWIGSGRIEEDRDEVFAFLVAGLWADFYRFEQDCSGLVVVIFDRKKA
;
A
#
# COMPACT_ATOMS: atom_id res chain seq x y z
N MET A 1 -54.61 -30.15 -4.04
CA MET A 1 -53.29 -30.43 -3.43
C MET A 1 -52.41 -29.30 -3.92
N PHE A 2 -52.08 -28.36 -3.04
CA PHE A 2 -51.43 -27.10 -3.41
C PHE A 2 -49.95 -27.33 -3.64
N ASP A 3 -49.45 -26.89 -4.79
CA ASP A 3 -48.06 -26.91 -5.22
C ASP A 3 -47.35 -25.73 -4.52
N GLU A 4 -46.61 -26.01 -3.44
CA GLU A 4 -45.78 -25.01 -2.76
C GLU A 4 -44.52 -24.76 -3.61
N GLY A 5 -44.60 -23.72 -4.44
CA GLY A 5 -43.45 -23.21 -5.17
C GLY A 5 -42.31 -22.82 -4.22
N ALA A 6 -41.08 -23.14 -4.63
CA ALA A 6 -39.86 -22.90 -3.86
C ALA A 6 -39.81 -21.45 -3.32
N PRO A 7 -39.39 -21.25 -2.05
CA PRO A 7 -39.33 -19.93 -1.45
C PRO A 7 -38.39 -19.02 -2.25
N ALA A 8 -38.84 -17.79 -2.51
CA ALA A 8 -38.03 -16.78 -3.17
C ALA A 8 -36.78 -16.50 -2.32
N PRO A 9 -35.58 -16.44 -2.94
CA PRO A 9 -34.33 -16.24 -2.22
C PRO A 9 -34.36 -14.91 -1.47
N THR A 10 -33.88 -14.94 -0.24
CA THR A 10 -33.81 -13.77 0.64
C THR A 10 -32.76 -12.77 0.13
N THR A 11 -32.91 -11.49 0.48
CA THR A 11 -31.99 -10.42 0.03
C THR A 11 -30.53 -10.68 0.43
N GLU A 12 -30.30 -11.43 1.50
CA GLU A 12 -28.97 -11.88 1.94
C GLU A 12 -28.37 -12.94 0.99
N GLU A 13 -29.19 -13.83 0.44
CA GLU A 13 -28.75 -14.82 -0.55
C GLU A 13 -28.44 -14.19 -1.90
N ILE A 14 -29.19 -13.15 -2.29
CA ILE A 14 -28.95 -12.36 -3.51
C ILE A 14 -27.62 -11.60 -3.40
N THR A 15 -27.37 -10.93 -2.27
CA THR A 15 -26.11 -10.20 -2.05
C THR A 15 -24.90 -11.12 -1.95
N ALA A 16 -25.04 -12.32 -1.37
CA ALA A 16 -23.97 -13.32 -1.36
C ALA A 16 -23.68 -13.87 -2.78
N GLN A 17 -24.71 -14.05 -3.61
CA GLN A 17 -24.55 -14.47 -5.00
C GLN A 17 -23.90 -13.38 -5.85
N GLU A 18 -24.27 -12.11 -5.68
CA GLU A 18 -23.63 -10.99 -6.38
C GLU A 18 -22.17 -10.81 -5.97
N LEU A 19 -21.84 -10.93 -4.67
CA LEU A 19 -20.47 -10.86 -4.18
C LEU A 19 -19.62 -12.00 -4.73
N SER A 20 -20.14 -13.23 -4.74
CA SER A 20 -19.43 -14.39 -5.29
C SER A 20 -19.25 -14.29 -6.81
N GLN A 21 -20.21 -13.73 -7.56
CA GLN A 21 -20.06 -13.43 -8.98
C GLN A 21 -19.05 -12.32 -9.24
N PHE A 22 -19.00 -11.27 -8.41
CA PHE A 22 -18.01 -10.20 -8.50
C PHE A 22 -16.59 -10.72 -8.23
N LEU A 23 -16.42 -11.56 -7.21
CA LEU A 23 -15.14 -12.21 -6.88
C LEU A 23 -14.69 -13.15 -8.00
N ARG A 24 -15.60 -13.94 -8.59
CA ARG A 24 -15.31 -14.83 -9.73
C ARG A 24 -14.97 -14.06 -11.02
N LYS A 25 -15.65 -12.94 -11.31
CA LYS A 25 -15.29 -12.08 -12.46
C LYS A 25 -13.96 -11.38 -12.29
N LYS A 26 -13.54 -11.06 -11.05
CA LYS A 26 -12.20 -10.51 -10.77
C LYS A 26 -11.10 -11.59 -10.80
N SER A 27 -11.37 -12.80 -10.30
CA SER A 27 -10.38 -13.88 -10.32
C SER A 27 -10.13 -14.43 -11.73
N ALA A 28 -11.07 -14.32 -12.66
CA ALA A 28 -10.84 -14.67 -14.07
C ALA A 28 -9.96 -13.66 -14.84
N ARG A 29 -9.75 -12.45 -14.32
CA ARG A 29 -8.77 -11.48 -14.85
C ARG A 29 -7.34 -11.71 -14.34
N ARG A 30 -7.15 -12.74 -13.51
CA ARG A 30 -5.88 -13.28 -13.04
C ARG A 30 -5.25 -14.16 -14.13
N GLN A 31 -5.11 -13.61 -15.34
CA GLN A 31 -4.13 -14.07 -16.32
C GLN A 31 -3.08 -12.97 -16.42
N LEU A 32 -1.98 -13.22 -15.72
CA LEU A 32 -0.61 -12.82 -16.07
C LEU A 32 -0.51 -11.94 -17.32
N SER A 33 -0.55 -10.62 -17.11
CA SER A 33 0.09 -9.70 -18.05
C SER A 33 1.49 -9.49 -17.54
N GLU A 34 2.40 -10.33 -18.02
CA GLU A 34 3.79 -9.92 -18.16
C GLU A 34 3.81 -8.82 -19.23
N ASP A 35 4.22 -7.63 -18.78
CA ASP A 35 4.80 -6.52 -19.52
C ASP A 35 4.04 -5.20 -19.85
N ALA A 36 4.83 -4.12 -19.68
CA ALA A 36 4.84 -2.86 -20.42
C ALA A 36 3.91 -1.67 -20.07
N THR A 37 3.57 -1.44 -18.80
CA THR A 37 3.44 -0.04 -18.31
C THR A 37 4.17 0.07 -16.99
N ALA A 38 5.26 0.83 -16.93
CA ALA A 38 5.99 1.03 -15.70
C ALA A 38 5.02 1.54 -14.62
N LYS A 39 4.74 0.72 -13.60
CA LYS A 39 4.09 1.18 -12.37
C LYS A 39 4.94 2.32 -11.85
N VAL A 40 4.51 3.57 -12.03
CA VAL A 40 5.32 4.73 -11.62
C VAL A 40 5.55 4.61 -10.13
N ALA A 41 6.82 4.48 -9.73
CA ALA A 41 7.20 4.27 -8.34
C ALA A 41 6.70 5.42 -7.45
N PRO A 42 6.38 5.15 -6.17
CA PRO A 42 6.07 6.21 -5.22
C PRO A 42 7.27 7.14 -5.05
N ARG A 43 6.99 8.40 -4.70
CA ARG A 43 8.05 9.34 -4.34
C ARG A 43 8.54 9.04 -2.93
N ILE A 44 9.83 8.78 -2.79
CA ILE A 44 10.45 8.55 -1.48
C ILE A 44 11.08 9.86 -1.00
N TYR A 45 10.69 10.31 0.20
CA TYR A 45 11.38 11.38 0.91
C TYR A 45 12.05 10.80 2.14
N TRP A 46 13.37 10.82 2.17
CA TRP A 46 14.14 10.34 3.30
C TRP A 46 14.63 11.53 4.12
N HIS A 47 14.04 11.70 5.31
CA HIS A 47 14.33 12.79 6.20
C HIS A 47 15.13 12.31 7.42
N PHE A 48 16.30 12.91 7.63
CA PHE A 48 17.06 12.74 8.86
C PHE A 48 16.56 13.72 9.92
N GLY A 49 15.86 13.20 10.93
CA GLY A 49 15.24 14.01 11.98
C GLY A 49 13.91 13.45 12.47
N SER A 50 13.21 14.25 13.26
CA SER A 50 11.90 13.88 13.80
C SER A 50 10.76 14.27 12.85
N GLU A 51 9.64 13.57 12.98
CA GLU A 51 8.39 13.89 12.28
C GLU A 51 7.91 15.33 12.57
N THR A 52 8.04 15.79 13.83
CA THR A 52 7.69 17.16 14.22
C THR A 52 8.49 18.19 13.44
N SER A 53 9.82 18.01 13.35
CA SER A 53 10.72 18.91 12.63
C SER A 53 10.46 18.94 11.12
N PHE A 54 9.87 17.87 10.58
CA PHE A 54 9.49 17.80 9.18
C PHE A 54 8.16 18.50 8.91
N PHE A 55 7.16 18.39 9.79
CA PHE A 55 5.87 19.04 9.60
C PHE A 55 5.89 20.56 9.70
N GLU A 56 6.92 21.12 10.32
CA GLU A 56 7.20 22.54 10.26
C GLU A 56 7.63 23.00 8.85
N ARG A 57 7.94 22.07 7.92
CA ARG A 57 8.35 22.35 6.54
C ARG A 57 7.16 22.23 5.58
N VAL A 58 7.23 22.96 4.47
CA VAL A 58 6.16 22.97 3.46
C VAL A 58 6.29 21.76 2.50
N PRO A 59 5.26 20.91 2.34
CA PRO A 59 5.35 19.63 1.60
C PRO A 59 5.78 19.73 0.12
N HIS A 60 5.49 20.85 -0.56
CA HIS A 60 5.86 21.05 -1.96
C HIS A 60 7.35 21.34 -2.19
N ARG A 61 8.13 21.57 -1.12
CA ARG A 61 9.57 21.88 -1.19
C ARG A 61 10.46 20.66 -0.96
N LEU A 62 9.87 19.50 -0.75
CA LEU A 62 10.62 18.29 -0.47
C LEU A 62 11.25 17.78 -1.77
N SER A 63 12.56 17.56 -1.74
CA SER A 63 13.32 16.94 -2.83
C SER A 63 13.28 15.43 -2.67
N VAL A 64 12.89 14.71 -3.73
CA VAL A 64 12.83 13.24 -3.73
C VAL A 64 14.22 12.70 -3.41
N SER A 65 14.27 11.60 -2.65
CA SER A 65 15.54 10.96 -2.30
C SER A 65 16.31 10.59 -3.58
N PRO A 66 17.55 11.07 -3.74
CA PRO A 66 18.34 10.73 -4.92
C PRO A 66 18.94 9.32 -4.84
N THR A 67 19.05 8.75 -3.64
CA THR A 67 19.75 7.49 -3.36
C THR A 67 18.82 6.34 -3.02
N LEU A 68 17.50 6.58 -2.97
CA LEU A 68 16.52 5.60 -2.50
C LEU A 68 15.25 5.65 -3.33
N SER A 69 14.83 4.50 -3.81
CA SER A 69 13.56 4.25 -4.48
C SER A 69 12.82 3.11 -3.78
N ALA A 70 11.55 2.90 -4.10
CA ALA A 70 10.84 1.72 -3.61
C ALA A 70 9.93 1.12 -4.68
N ARG A 71 9.72 -0.19 -4.59
CA ARG A 71 8.68 -0.91 -5.31
C ARG A 71 7.51 -1.13 -4.37
N THR A 72 6.31 -0.80 -4.82
CA THR A 72 5.09 -0.99 -4.01
C THR A 72 4.47 -2.35 -4.29
N SER A 73 4.24 -3.11 -3.22
CA SER A 73 3.49 -4.37 -3.22
C SER A 73 2.18 -4.17 -2.45
N VAL A 74 1.07 -4.57 -3.05
CA VAL A 74 -0.28 -4.40 -2.49
C VAL A 74 -0.88 -5.80 -2.34
N PHE A 75 -1.16 -6.23 -1.11
CA PHE A 75 -1.54 -7.62 -0.80
C PHE A 75 -3.05 -7.80 -0.70
N ASP A 76 -3.59 -8.87 -1.31
CA ASP A 76 -5.01 -9.17 -1.17
C ASP A 76 -5.37 -9.50 0.29
N TYR A 77 -6.61 -9.16 0.68
CA TYR A 77 -7.14 -9.37 2.03
C TYR A 77 -7.04 -10.84 2.51
N GLU A 78 -6.84 -11.78 1.59
CA GLU A 78 -6.79 -13.21 1.86
C GLU A 78 -5.39 -13.71 2.26
N ARG A 79 -4.30 -12.98 1.99
CA ARG A 79 -2.95 -13.42 2.36
C ARG A 79 -2.02 -12.27 2.72
N PRO A 80 -1.84 -11.97 4.02
CA PRO A 80 -0.65 -11.25 4.46
C PRO A 80 0.55 -12.19 4.25
N GLN A 81 1.37 -11.93 3.23
CA GLN A 81 2.67 -12.56 3.12
C GLN A 81 3.65 -11.70 3.92
N HIS A 82 4.36 -12.37 4.84
CA HIS A 82 5.24 -11.83 5.89
C HIS A 82 4.51 -11.32 7.15
N ALA A 83 4.79 -12.02 8.26
CA ALA A 83 4.61 -11.66 9.67
C ALA A 83 3.37 -10.86 10.15
N GLY A 84 2.28 -10.84 9.39
CA GLY A 84 0.97 -10.39 9.83
C GLY A 84 0.53 -9.03 9.27
N GLN A 85 -0.69 -9.03 8.71
CA GLN A 85 -1.56 -7.85 8.52
C GLN A 85 -1.08 -6.70 7.61
N ALA A 86 0.07 -6.83 6.93
CA ALA A 86 0.52 -5.79 6.00
C ALA A 86 -0.41 -5.69 4.78
N LEU A 87 -1.12 -4.58 4.68
CA LEU A 87 -1.95 -4.22 3.53
C LEU A 87 -1.07 -3.82 2.33
N VAL A 88 -0.11 -2.93 2.58
CA VAL A 88 0.79 -2.42 1.54
C VAL A 88 2.20 -2.44 2.09
N GLU A 89 3.14 -2.80 1.22
CA GLU A 89 4.57 -2.81 1.47
C GLU A 89 5.31 -2.00 0.41
N TRP A 90 6.42 -1.40 0.83
CA TRP A 90 7.37 -0.75 -0.06
C TRP A 90 8.76 -1.36 0.14
N THR A 91 9.18 -2.19 -0.79
CA THR A 91 10.53 -2.78 -0.82
C THR A 91 11.51 -1.74 -1.35
N PHE A 92 12.55 -1.42 -0.60
CA PHE A 92 13.50 -0.36 -0.95
C PHE A 92 14.61 -0.85 -1.86
N VAL A 93 15.00 -0.01 -2.82
CA VAL A 93 16.11 -0.25 -3.74
C VAL A 93 16.91 1.05 -3.86
N GLY A 94 18.23 0.99 -3.61
CA GLY A 94 19.09 2.15 -3.70
C GLY A 94 20.49 1.93 -3.12
N ASP A 95 21.31 2.98 -3.16
CA ASP A 95 22.70 2.97 -2.70
C ASP A 95 22.83 3.05 -1.17
N ALA A 96 21.77 3.47 -0.49
CA ALA A 96 21.71 3.59 0.96
C ALA A 96 20.32 3.19 1.46
N MET A 97 20.28 2.49 2.60
CA MET A 97 19.03 1.99 3.20
C MET A 97 18.66 2.75 4.48
N PRO A 98 17.36 2.98 4.72
CA PRO A 98 16.87 3.49 6.00
C PRO A 98 17.24 2.58 7.17
N SER A 99 17.41 3.18 8.35
CA SER A 99 17.61 2.41 9.58
C SER A 99 16.42 1.50 9.87
N ILE A 100 16.68 0.26 10.25
CA ILE A 100 15.64 -0.66 10.74
C ILE A 100 14.95 -0.07 11.98
N GLY A 101 13.63 -0.17 12.02
CA GLY A 101 12.79 0.46 13.05
C GLY A 101 12.54 1.96 12.83
N ALA A 102 13.09 2.58 11.78
CA ALA A 102 12.70 3.94 11.40
C ALA A 102 11.20 4.00 11.12
N ARG A 103 10.59 5.16 11.40
CA ARG A 103 9.16 5.36 11.18
C ARG A 103 8.95 5.95 9.81
N PHE A 104 7.83 5.63 9.19
CA PHE A 104 7.42 6.31 7.96
C PHE A 104 5.95 6.71 8.00
N ARG A 105 5.58 7.63 7.12
CA ARG A 105 4.19 8.01 6.84
C ARG A 105 3.94 8.07 5.34
N VAL A 106 2.69 7.86 4.96
CA VAL A 106 2.25 7.87 3.56
C VAL A 106 1.29 9.02 3.33
N PHE A 107 1.59 9.80 2.30
CA PHE A 107 0.78 10.93 1.87
C PHE A 107 0.23 10.69 0.46
N ASP A 108 -1.07 10.95 0.30
CA ASP A 108 -1.76 10.97 -0.97
C ASP A 108 -1.70 12.39 -1.55
N LEU A 109 -0.91 12.58 -2.62
CA LEU A 109 -0.82 13.87 -3.30
C LEU A 109 -2.14 14.31 -3.94
N LYS A 110 -2.94 13.36 -4.43
CA LYS A 110 -4.20 13.65 -5.14
C LYS A 110 -5.29 14.11 -4.17
N ALA A 111 -5.35 13.51 -2.98
CA ALA A 111 -6.30 13.89 -1.93
C ALA A 111 -5.73 14.86 -0.88
N ALA A 112 -4.45 15.22 -0.99
CA ALA A 112 -3.73 16.10 -0.07
C ALA A 112 -3.88 15.70 1.42
N LYS A 113 -3.81 14.40 1.73
CA LYS A 113 -3.97 13.88 3.10
C LYS A 113 -2.98 12.77 3.43
N TRP A 114 -2.69 12.62 4.74
CA TRP A 114 -1.98 11.46 5.26
C TRP A 114 -2.93 10.26 5.32
N ILE A 115 -2.49 9.13 4.76
CA ILE A 115 -3.32 7.92 4.63
C ILE A 115 -2.76 6.70 5.35
N GLY A 116 -1.52 6.79 5.84
CA GLY A 116 -0.91 5.65 6.52
C GLY A 116 0.36 5.98 7.28
N SER A 117 0.76 5.03 8.13
CA SER A 117 2.03 5.05 8.84
C SER A 117 2.50 3.64 9.18
N GLY A 118 3.79 3.49 9.36
CA GLY A 118 4.39 2.18 9.65
C GLY A 118 5.85 2.27 10.08
N ARG A 119 6.55 1.15 9.90
CA ARG A 119 7.96 1.00 10.27
C ARG A 119 8.76 0.33 9.15
N ILE A 120 10.05 0.58 9.17
CA ILE A 120 11.03 -0.10 8.32
C ILE A 120 11.46 -1.40 9.00
N GLU A 121 11.43 -2.50 8.27
CA GLU A 121 11.88 -3.83 8.68
C GLU A 121 12.83 -4.43 7.64
N GLU A 122 13.46 -5.55 8.02
CA GLU A 122 14.39 -6.31 7.20
C GLU A 122 14.02 -7.80 7.26
N ASP A 123 13.91 -8.45 6.10
CA ASP A 123 13.72 -9.90 5.98
C ASP A 123 14.59 -10.42 4.84
N ARG A 124 15.37 -11.47 5.08
CA ARG A 124 16.18 -12.21 4.08
C ARG A 124 16.87 -11.31 3.05
N ASP A 125 17.55 -10.27 3.54
CA ASP A 125 18.33 -9.29 2.75
C ASP A 125 17.51 -8.19 2.03
N GLU A 126 16.20 -8.10 2.26
CA GLU A 126 15.36 -7.02 1.76
C GLU A 126 14.96 -6.07 2.89
N VAL A 127 15.16 -4.76 2.65
CA VAL A 127 14.66 -3.70 3.53
C VAL A 127 13.34 -3.20 2.98
N PHE A 128 12.30 -3.18 3.82
CA PHE A 128 10.95 -2.80 3.39
C PHE A 128 10.22 -1.96 4.43
N ALA A 129 9.25 -1.19 3.98
CA ALA A 129 8.30 -0.46 4.81
C ALA A 129 6.97 -1.20 4.80
N PHE A 130 6.47 -1.62 5.97
CA PHE A 130 5.14 -2.23 6.10
C PHE A 130 4.18 -1.31 6.85
N LEU A 131 2.92 -1.34 6.45
CA LEU A 131 1.88 -0.50 7.04
C LEU A 131 1.43 -1.03 8.42
N VAL A 132 1.52 -0.18 9.46
CA VAL A 132 1.01 -0.49 10.81
C VAL A 132 -0.39 0.11 11.03
N ALA A 133 -0.65 1.27 10.43
CA ALA A 133 -1.95 1.94 10.50
C ALA A 133 -2.31 2.57 9.16
N GLY A 134 -3.56 2.39 8.74
CA GLY A 134 -4.14 2.89 7.49
C GLY A 134 -5.26 1.96 7.01
N LEU A 135 -6.16 2.47 6.15
CA LEU A 135 -7.29 1.69 5.64
C LEU A 135 -7.02 1.25 4.20
N TRP A 136 -7.37 0.00 3.85
CA TRP A 136 -7.22 -0.53 2.50
C TRP A 136 -7.82 0.38 1.42
N ALA A 137 -9.00 0.95 1.68
CA ALA A 137 -9.71 1.81 0.76
C ALA A 137 -8.91 3.05 0.35
N ASP A 138 -8.01 3.55 1.22
CA ASP A 138 -7.15 4.67 0.89
C ASP A 138 -6.07 4.30 -0.15
N PHE A 139 -5.69 3.02 -0.21
CA PHE A 139 -4.62 2.50 -1.06
C PHE A 139 -5.10 1.85 -2.36
N TYR A 140 -6.37 1.46 -2.45
CA TYR A 140 -6.93 0.72 -3.60
C TYR A 140 -6.59 1.35 -4.97
N ARG A 141 -6.64 2.69 -5.05
CA ARG A 141 -6.36 3.42 -6.29
C ARG A 141 -4.89 3.37 -6.74
N PHE A 142 -3.97 2.99 -5.85
CA PHE A 142 -2.54 3.00 -6.10
C PHE A 142 -1.98 1.61 -6.43
N GLU A 143 -2.82 0.57 -6.43
CA GLU A 143 -2.47 -0.78 -6.86
C GLU A 143 -1.92 -0.81 -8.31
N GLN A 144 -2.44 0.09 -9.16
CA GLN A 144 -2.09 0.18 -10.58
C GLN A 144 -1.11 1.33 -10.89
N ASP A 145 -1.17 2.43 -10.13
CA ASP A 145 -0.36 3.65 -10.35
C ASP A 145 0.04 4.26 -9.00
N CYS A 146 1.32 4.22 -8.64
CA CYS A 146 1.83 4.81 -7.40
C CYS A 146 2.34 6.26 -7.54
N SER A 147 2.16 6.92 -8.70
CA SER A 147 2.69 8.28 -8.95
C SER A 147 2.18 9.35 -7.97
N GLY A 148 0.99 9.15 -7.41
CA GLY A 148 0.38 10.03 -6.41
C GLY A 148 0.76 9.69 -4.97
N LEU A 149 1.50 8.61 -4.73
CA LEU A 149 1.96 8.22 -3.41
C LEU A 149 3.31 8.85 -3.07
N VAL A 150 3.39 9.30 -1.82
CA VAL A 150 4.61 9.78 -1.22
C VAL A 150 4.86 8.99 0.06
N VAL A 151 6.02 8.35 0.15
CA VAL A 151 6.48 7.68 1.37
C VAL A 151 7.54 8.55 2.02
N VAL A 152 7.25 9.06 3.22
CA VAL A 152 8.16 9.90 4.00
C VAL A 152 8.75 9.08 5.12
N ILE A 153 10.07 8.92 5.10
CA ILE A 153 10.84 8.14 6.08
C ILE A 153 11.50 9.11 7.04
N PHE A 154 11.30 8.88 8.34
CA PHE A 154 11.89 9.63 9.44
C PHE A 154 12.99 8.79 10.08
N ASP A 155 14.22 9.08 9.67
CA ASP A 155 15.40 8.35 10.12
C ASP A 155 16.16 9.15 11.17
N ARG A 156 16.68 8.45 12.18
CA ARG A 156 17.42 9.05 13.28
C ARG A 156 18.91 9.12 13.03
N LYS A 157 19.41 8.42 11.99
CA LYS A 157 20.85 8.26 11.79
C LYS A 157 21.24 8.78 10.42
N LYS A 158 22.12 9.78 10.37
CA LYS A 158 23.02 9.94 9.22
C LYS A 158 24.17 8.96 9.48
N ALA A 159 24.34 7.97 8.61
CA ALA A 159 25.52 7.10 8.66
C ALA A 159 26.80 7.94 8.54
#